data_AF-A0A1W9J0V4-F1
#
_entry.id   AF-A0A1W9J0V4-F1
#
_cell.length_a   1.000
_cell.length_b   1.000
_cell.length_c   1.000
_cell.angle_alpha   90.00
_cell.angle_beta   90.00
_cell.angle_gamma   90.00
#
_symmetry.space_group_name_H-M   'P 1'
#
loop_
_entity.id
_entity.type
_entity.pdbx_description
1 polymer ?
#
loop_
_entity_poly.entity_id
_entity_poly.type
_entity_poly.pdbx_seq_one_letter_code
_entity_poly.pdbx_strand_id
1 'polypeptide(L)'
;MGILTKPKFPEVKETLQSVVSWLRAKNIVALLDTTSAALLGETGGIQKTQLANQADVLLVLGGDGTMLNAARLAGERGIPILGVNMGGLGFLTEVRLENLYPSLDRVFANDFVLDERLMLKTHVHRHGETVTQGAVLNDVVISKGTLARMIELKIAIQGEFVTNLRGDGLIVSTPTGSTAYSLSAGGPILAPAVQSLVLTPICPHTLTHRPLIVPAGAEIEVTLTSKDDGAMATMDGQVGVAISQGDTIEIKVSEHRTRLIRFPETRYYEVLREKLKWGDG
;
A
#
# COMPACT_ATOMS: atom_id res chain seq x y z
N MET A 1 18.28 -7.65 10.10
CA MET A 1 17.59 -6.72 9.16
C MET A 1 17.23 -7.47 7.89
N GLY A 2 15.96 -7.41 7.47
CA GLY A 2 15.51 -8.01 6.21
C GLY A 2 15.54 -7.00 5.07
N ILE A 3 16.02 -7.38 3.89
CA ILE A 3 16.14 -6.48 2.74
C ILE A 3 15.20 -6.93 1.62
N LEU A 4 14.38 -6.00 1.14
CA LEU A 4 13.50 -6.18 0.00
C LEU A 4 13.90 -5.23 -1.12
N THR A 5 14.09 -5.77 -2.32
CA THR A 5 14.51 -4.99 -3.49
C THR A 5 13.50 -5.07 -4.62
N LYS A 6 13.58 -4.11 -5.56
CA LYS A 6 12.90 -4.19 -6.86
C LYS A 6 13.94 -4.37 -7.99
N PRO A 7 13.99 -5.53 -8.67
CA PRO A 7 15.05 -5.86 -9.64
C PRO A 7 15.17 -4.95 -10.86
N LYS A 8 14.19 -4.07 -11.10
CA LYS A 8 14.12 -3.26 -12.32
C LYS A 8 15.01 -2.01 -12.29
N PHE A 9 15.60 -1.65 -11.15
CA PHE A 9 16.49 -0.49 -11.05
C PHE A 9 17.93 -0.89 -11.36
N PRO A 10 18.64 -0.20 -12.29
CA PRO A 10 19.99 -0.58 -12.70
C PRO A 10 20.99 -0.66 -11.54
N GLU A 11 20.90 0.27 -10.59
CA GLU A 11 21.81 0.42 -9.45
C GLU A 11 21.46 -0.50 -8.27
N VAL A 12 20.37 -1.27 -8.35
CA VAL A 12 19.87 -2.07 -7.21
C VAL A 12 20.87 -3.12 -6.77
N LYS A 13 21.60 -3.73 -7.72
CA LYS A 13 22.58 -4.78 -7.43
C LYS A 13 23.78 -4.21 -6.67
N GLU A 14 24.37 -3.12 -7.15
CA GLU A 14 25.52 -2.46 -6.53
C GLU A 14 25.17 -1.92 -5.15
N THR A 15 23.99 -1.28 -5.04
CA THR A 15 23.47 -0.80 -3.76
C THR A 15 23.27 -1.94 -2.77
N LEU A 16 22.60 -3.02 -3.19
CA LEU A 16 22.35 -4.18 -2.35
C LEU A 16 23.67 -4.81 -1.86
N GLN A 17 24.65 -4.97 -2.75
CA GLN A 17 25.96 -5.51 -2.41
C GLN A 17 26.68 -4.63 -1.39
N SER A 18 26.63 -3.31 -1.58
CA SER A 18 27.26 -2.32 -0.69
C SER A 18 26.61 -2.35 0.70
N VAL A 19 25.28 -2.37 0.77
CA VAL A 19 24.52 -2.47 2.03
C VAL A 19 24.80 -3.77 2.77
N VAL A 20 24.77 -4.92 2.07
CA VAL A 20 25.04 -6.22 2.70
C VAL A 20 26.46 -6.26 3.27
N SER A 21 27.43 -5.72 2.54
CA SER A 21 28.82 -5.63 3.00
C SER A 21 28.94 -4.72 4.24
N TRP A 22 28.26 -3.58 4.22
CA TRP A 22 28.23 -2.63 5.34
C TRP A 22 27.60 -3.23 6.60
N LEU A 23 26.48 -3.97 6.46
CA LEU A 23 25.83 -4.65 7.58
C LEU A 23 26.72 -5.75 8.16
N ARG A 24 27.35 -6.56 7.30
CA ARG A 24 28.29 -7.62 7.71
C ARG A 24 29.48 -7.05 8.48
N ALA A 25 30.06 -5.93 8.04
CA ALA A 25 31.16 -5.26 8.72
C ALA A 25 30.79 -4.78 10.14
N LYS A 26 29.50 -4.56 10.41
CA LYS A 26 28.96 -4.18 11.72
C LYS A 26 28.37 -5.36 12.51
N ASN A 27 28.61 -6.60 12.09
CA ASN A 27 28.06 -7.82 12.68
C ASN A 27 26.52 -7.87 12.70
N ILE A 28 25.86 -7.21 11.74
CA ILE A 28 24.41 -7.23 11.60
C ILE A 28 24.02 -8.27 10.55
N VAL A 29 23.10 -9.17 10.91
CA VAL A 29 22.57 -10.18 10.00
C VAL A 29 21.68 -9.54 8.94
N ALA A 30 22.08 -9.69 7.67
CA ALA A 30 21.29 -9.31 6.50
C ALA A 30 20.51 -10.54 6.00
N LEU A 31 19.17 -10.49 6.09
CA LEU A 31 18.28 -11.50 5.54
C LEU A 31 17.84 -11.06 4.14
N LEU A 32 17.98 -11.94 3.15
CA LEU A 32 17.65 -11.66 1.75
C LEU A 32 16.52 -12.56 1.28
N ASP A 33 15.57 -11.99 0.54
CA ASP A 33 14.59 -12.82 -0.16
C ASP A 33 15.24 -13.50 -1.37
N THR A 34 14.61 -14.54 -1.90
CA THR A 34 15.12 -15.28 -3.07
C THR A 34 15.48 -14.37 -4.25
N THR A 35 14.71 -13.30 -4.48
CA THR A 35 14.98 -12.35 -5.55
C THR A 35 16.23 -11.53 -5.27
N SER A 36 16.36 -11.00 -4.06
CA SER A 36 17.52 -10.19 -3.65
C SER A 36 18.81 -11.01 -3.59
N ALA A 37 18.75 -12.26 -3.10
CA ALA A 37 19.90 -13.17 -3.09
C ALA A 37 20.38 -13.51 -4.51
N ALA A 38 19.46 -13.74 -5.44
CA ALA A 38 19.79 -14.01 -6.83
C ALA A 38 20.51 -12.83 -7.51
N LEU A 39 20.18 -11.58 -7.16
CA LEU A 39 20.89 -10.40 -7.67
C LEU A 39 22.37 -10.38 -7.27
N LEU A 40 22.70 -10.94 -6.10
CA LEU A 40 24.07 -11.07 -5.61
C LEU A 40 24.77 -12.36 -6.06
N GLY A 41 24.06 -13.26 -6.75
CA GLY A 41 24.57 -14.59 -7.09
C GLY A 41 24.67 -15.54 -5.91
N GLU A 42 23.95 -15.27 -4.81
CA GLU A 42 23.91 -16.11 -3.61
C GLU A 42 22.75 -17.12 -3.68
N THR A 43 22.96 -18.37 -3.25
CA THR A 43 21.97 -19.47 -3.29
C THR A 43 21.10 -19.59 -2.03
N GLY A 44 21.19 -18.62 -1.09
CA GLY A 44 20.61 -18.71 0.26
C GLY A 44 19.39 -17.83 0.56
N GLY A 45 18.71 -17.29 -0.45
CA GLY A 45 17.54 -16.41 -0.22
C GLY A 45 16.29 -17.16 0.26
N ILE A 46 15.56 -16.57 1.20
CA ILE A 46 14.34 -17.14 1.80
C ILE A 46 13.06 -16.53 1.21
N GLN A 47 11.89 -17.13 1.48
CA GLN A 47 10.62 -16.52 1.07
C GLN A 47 10.40 -15.19 1.78
N LYS A 48 9.78 -14.21 1.11
CA LYS A 48 9.55 -12.87 1.67
C LYS A 48 8.75 -12.87 2.98
N THR A 49 7.78 -13.77 3.11
CA THR A 49 6.99 -13.98 4.33
C THR A 49 7.89 -14.46 5.48
N GLN A 50 8.74 -15.45 5.22
CA GLN A 50 9.71 -15.94 6.18
C GLN A 50 10.74 -14.86 6.56
N LEU A 51 11.19 -14.05 5.60
CA LEU A 51 12.08 -12.92 5.85
C LEU A 51 11.45 -11.92 6.80
N ALA A 52 10.21 -11.50 6.55
CA ALA A 52 9.49 -10.58 7.44
C ALA A 52 9.29 -11.18 8.84
N ASN A 53 9.01 -12.49 8.93
CA ASN A 53 8.86 -13.17 10.22
C ASN A 53 10.17 -13.25 11.04
N GLN A 54 11.34 -13.20 10.38
CA GLN A 54 12.63 -13.28 11.05
C GLN A 54 13.31 -11.91 11.25
N ALA A 55 12.92 -10.87 10.52
CA ALA A 55 13.59 -9.57 10.50
C ALA A 55 13.09 -8.61 11.58
N ASP A 56 13.98 -7.97 12.34
CA ASP A 56 13.56 -6.94 13.32
C ASP A 56 13.17 -5.60 12.67
N VAL A 57 13.71 -5.35 11.47
CA VAL A 57 13.46 -4.15 10.65
C VAL A 57 13.50 -4.60 9.18
N LEU A 58 12.61 -4.05 8.35
CA LEU A 58 12.71 -4.18 6.90
C LEU A 58 13.37 -2.95 6.29
N LEU A 59 14.38 -3.18 5.45
CA LEU A 59 14.96 -2.20 4.55
C LEU A 59 14.38 -2.42 3.15
N VAL A 60 13.73 -1.41 2.59
CA VAL A 60 13.18 -1.46 1.24
C VAL A 60 14.03 -0.60 0.32
N LEU A 61 14.66 -1.21 -0.66
CA LEU A 61 15.40 -0.53 -1.73
C LEU A 61 14.50 -0.48 -2.98
N GLY A 62 13.82 0.65 -3.21
CA GLY A 62 12.88 0.78 -4.31
C GLY A 62 11.96 2.00 -4.20
N GLY A 63 10.76 1.90 -4.77
CA GLY A 63 9.75 2.97 -4.72
C GLY A 63 8.51 2.56 -3.93
N ASP A 64 7.47 3.39 -3.98
CA ASP A 64 6.22 3.17 -3.24
C ASP A 64 5.58 1.79 -3.54
N GLY A 65 5.64 1.30 -4.79
CA GLY A 65 5.14 -0.04 -5.11
C GLY A 65 5.87 -1.18 -4.37
N THR A 66 7.17 -1.02 -4.08
CA THR A 66 7.92 -1.98 -3.25
C THR A 66 7.53 -1.83 -1.78
N MET A 67 7.29 -0.59 -1.33
CA MET A 67 6.81 -0.30 0.02
C MET A 67 5.44 -0.94 0.29
N LEU A 68 4.52 -0.97 -0.67
CA LEU A 68 3.22 -1.65 -0.52
C LEU A 68 3.38 -3.16 -0.27
N ASN A 69 4.33 -3.80 -0.95
CA ASN A 69 4.63 -5.20 -0.72
C ASN A 69 5.22 -5.42 0.68
N ALA A 70 6.15 -4.56 1.10
CA ALA A 70 6.76 -4.62 2.43
C ALA A 70 5.74 -4.36 3.55
N ALA A 71 4.84 -3.38 3.37
CA ALA A 71 3.76 -3.05 4.30
C ALA A 71 2.86 -4.26 4.59
N ARG A 72 2.48 -5.00 3.55
CA ARG A 72 1.68 -6.22 3.68
C ARG A 72 2.40 -7.32 4.47
N LEU A 73 3.70 -7.51 4.21
CA LEU A 73 4.51 -8.52 4.89
C LEU A 73 4.81 -8.14 6.36
N ALA A 74 4.99 -6.85 6.63
CA ALA A 74 5.38 -6.34 7.93
C ALA A 74 4.20 -6.13 8.89
N GLY A 75 3.01 -5.83 8.34
CA GLY A 75 1.85 -5.40 9.11
C GLY A 75 1.45 -6.37 10.22
N GLU A 76 1.39 -7.67 9.92
CA GLU A 76 0.97 -8.69 10.89
C GLU A 76 1.89 -8.74 12.12
N ARG A 77 3.21 -8.67 11.91
CA ARG A 77 4.21 -8.68 12.99
C ARG A 77 4.49 -7.30 13.57
N GLY A 78 4.02 -6.23 12.92
CA GLY A 78 4.27 -4.84 13.32
C GLY A 78 5.75 -4.45 13.27
N ILE A 79 6.51 -5.02 12.33
CA ILE A 79 7.94 -4.69 12.16
C ILE A 79 8.08 -3.36 11.40
N PRO A 80 9.02 -2.48 11.82
CA PRO A 80 9.23 -1.20 11.19
C PRO A 80 9.91 -1.33 9.82
N ILE A 81 9.59 -0.39 8.92
CA ILE A 81 10.08 -0.36 7.55
C ILE A 81 10.85 0.94 7.30
N LEU A 82 12.12 0.83 6.89
CA LEU A 82 12.89 1.94 6.33
C LEU A 82 12.82 1.88 4.80
N GLY A 83 12.18 2.88 4.20
CA GLY A 83 12.05 3.00 2.74
C GLY A 83 13.12 3.89 2.13
N VAL A 84 13.96 3.32 1.26
CA VAL A 84 15.01 4.03 0.53
C VAL A 84 14.60 4.16 -0.93
N ASN A 85 14.46 5.39 -1.37
CA ASN A 85 14.09 5.72 -2.73
C ASN A 85 15.29 5.59 -3.67
N MET A 86 15.12 4.74 -4.70
CA MET A 86 16.10 4.56 -5.79
C MET A 86 15.70 5.30 -7.08
N GLY A 87 14.96 6.40 -6.96
CA GLY A 87 14.46 7.23 -8.05
C GLY A 87 13.90 8.56 -7.52
N GLY A 88 12.83 9.08 -8.12
CA GLY A 88 12.17 10.30 -7.63
C GLY A 88 11.41 10.06 -6.32
N LEU A 89 11.43 11.05 -5.40
CA LEU A 89 10.83 11.02 -4.05
C LEU A 89 9.48 10.31 -3.99
N GLY A 90 9.10 9.60 -2.93
CA GLY A 90 7.82 8.88 -2.82
C GLY A 90 7.01 9.38 -1.63
N PHE A 91 5.73 9.03 -1.54
CA PHE A 91 4.96 9.32 -0.31
C PHE A 91 5.29 8.33 0.82
N LEU A 92 5.74 7.12 0.47
CA LEU A 92 6.09 6.08 1.42
C LEU A 92 7.60 5.98 1.65
N THR A 93 8.40 6.17 0.61
CA THR A 93 9.86 6.18 0.73
C THR A 93 10.36 7.52 1.25
N GLU A 94 11.27 7.48 2.21
CA GLU A 94 11.77 8.67 2.90
C GLU A 94 13.20 9.01 2.50
N VAL A 95 14.07 7.99 2.52
CA VAL A 95 15.50 8.19 2.46
C VAL A 95 15.95 8.18 1.00
N ARG A 96 16.61 9.24 0.56
CA ARG A 96 17.34 9.22 -0.72
C ARG A 96 18.56 8.32 -0.61
N LEU A 97 18.95 7.67 -1.70
CA LEU A 97 20.08 6.74 -1.73
C LEU A 97 21.38 7.36 -1.15
N GLU A 98 21.62 8.65 -1.39
CA GLU A 98 22.75 9.43 -0.88
C GLU A 98 22.81 9.45 0.67
N ASN A 99 21.64 9.41 1.33
CA ASN A 99 21.52 9.46 2.78
C ASN A 99 21.34 8.07 3.41
N LEU A 100 21.53 6.99 2.65
CA LEU A 100 21.29 5.62 3.12
C LEU A 100 22.07 5.26 4.39
N TYR A 101 23.40 5.38 4.35
CA TYR A 101 24.25 4.96 5.47
C TYR A 101 24.07 5.83 6.72
N PRO A 102 24.02 7.18 6.63
CA PRO A 102 23.65 8.00 7.79
C PRO A 102 22.30 7.62 8.41
N SER A 103 21.28 7.36 7.58
CA SER A 103 19.98 6.91 8.07
C SER A 103 20.03 5.54 8.73
N LEU A 104 20.81 4.59 8.19
CA LEU A 104 21.01 3.29 8.82
C LEU A 104 21.69 3.43 10.19
N ASP A 105 22.73 4.25 10.31
CA ASP A 105 23.39 4.52 11.60
C ASP A 105 22.40 5.06 12.63
N ARG A 106 21.53 5.99 12.24
CA ARG A 106 20.44 6.49 13.10
C ARG A 106 19.45 5.39 13.50
N VAL A 107 19.06 4.52 12.57
CA VAL A 107 18.19 3.36 12.88
C VAL A 107 18.83 2.45 13.92
N PHE A 108 20.12 2.12 13.78
CA PHE A 108 20.81 1.28 14.77
C PHE A 108 21.06 1.99 16.10
N ALA A 109 21.08 3.32 16.11
CA ALA A 109 21.10 4.14 17.33
C ALA A 109 19.71 4.37 17.96
N ASN A 110 18.62 3.85 17.36
CA ASN A 110 17.23 4.14 17.73
C ASN A 110 16.87 5.65 17.67
N ASP A 111 17.55 6.41 16.82
CA ASP A 111 17.26 7.82 16.54
C ASP A 111 16.32 7.97 15.34
N PHE A 112 15.06 7.60 15.55
CA PHE A 112 13.99 7.74 14.58
C PHE A 112 12.62 7.79 15.28
N VAL A 113 11.59 8.20 14.55
CA VAL A 113 10.19 8.10 14.99
C VAL A 113 9.44 7.08 14.13
N LEU A 114 8.41 6.46 14.70
CA LEU A 114 7.52 5.57 13.97
C LEU A 114 6.27 6.33 13.52
N ASP A 115 6.03 6.29 12.22
CA ASP A 115 4.85 6.83 11.57
C ASP A 115 3.91 5.66 11.24
N GLU A 116 2.86 5.51 12.04
CA GLU A 116 1.90 4.43 11.93
C GLU A 116 0.79 4.76 10.91
N ARG A 117 0.66 3.92 9.90
CA ARG A 117 -0.32 4.07 8.82
C ARG A 117 -1.46 3.07 8.97
N LEU A 118 -2.68 3.58 8.79
CA LEU A 118 -3.87 2.76 8.65
C LEU A 118 -3.72 1.78 7.49
N MET A 119 -4.19 0.56 7.70
CA MET A 119 -4.36 -0.45 6.66
C MET A 119 -5.84 -0.84 6.59
N LEU A 120 -6.31 -1.24 5.41
CA LEU A 120 -7.60 -1.88 5.26
C LEU A 120 -7.44 -3.39 5.37
N LYS A 121 -8.41 -4.05 5.97
CA LYS A 121 -8.67 -5.48 5.86
C LYS A 121 -9.88 -5.67 4.97
N THR A 122 -9.80 -6.61 4.04
CA THR A 122 -10.90 -6.92 3.15
C THR A 122 -11.12 -8.42 3.01
N HIS A 123 -12.39 -8.81 2.89
CA HIS A 123 -12.82 -10.15 2.53
C HIS A 123 -13.73 -10.04 1.31
N VAL A 124 -13.50 -10.91 0.32
CA VAL A 124 -14.36 -11.07 -0.83
C VAL A 124 -15.14 -12.36 -0.61
N HIS A 125 -16.46 -12.24 -0.55
CA HIS A 125 -17.38 -13.32 -0.30
C HIS A 125 -18.14 -13.68 -1.57
N ARG A 126 -18.25 -14.98 -1.86
CA ARG A 126 -19.05 -15.57 -2.92
C ARG A 126 -19.95 -16.64 -2.33
N HIS A 127 -21.26 -16.51 -2.52
CA HIS A 127 -22.25 -17.44 -1.96
C HIS A 127 -22.11 -17.65 -0.42
N GLY A 128 -21.65 -16.61 0.30
CA GLY A 128 -21.44 -16.66 1.75
C GLY A 128 -20.08 -17.23 2.19
N GLU A 129 -19.23 -17.66 1.26
CA GLU A 129 -17.87 -18.13 1.57
C GLU A 129 -16.81 -17.11 1.18
N THR A 130 -15.78 -16.95 2.02
CA THR A 130 -14.63 -16.09 1.70
C THR A 130 -13.76 -16.75 0.64
N VAL A 131 -13.72 -16.16 -0.56
CA VAL A 131 -12.86 -16.64 -1.66
C VAL A 131 -11.48 -15.99 -1.66
N THR A 132 -11.38 -14.76 -1.15
CA THR A 132 -10.12 -14.02 -1.03
C THR A 132 -10.19 -13.11 0.18
N GLN A 133 -9.06 -12.92 0.85
CA GLN A 133 -8.90 -11.92 1.90
C GLN A 133 -7.53 -11.26 1.80
N GLY A 134 -7.40 -10.06 2.36
CA GLY A 134 -6.11 -9.38 2.40
C GLY A 134 -6.10 -8.12 3.25
N ALA A 135 -4.87 -7.72 3.61
CA ALA A 135 -4.59 -6.41 4.20
C ALA A 135 -3.85 -5.53 3.17
N VAL A 136 -4.25 -4.27 3.08
CA VAL A 136 -3.72 -3.31 2.09
C VAL A 136 -3.42 -1.96 2.73
N LEU A 137 -2.41 -1.26 2.21
CA LEU A 137 -2.02 0.04 2.75
C LEU A 137 -2.77 1.19 2.09
N ASN A 138 -2.95 1.16 0.78
CA ASN A 138 -3.57 2.25 0.03
C ASN A 138 -5.06 2.04 -0.13
N ASP A 139 -5.47 1.01 -0.88
CA ASP A 139 -6.84 0.91 -1.34
C ASP A 139 -7.29 -0.49 -1.73
N VAL A 140 -8.61 -0.67 -1.64
CA VAL A 140 -9.36 -1.73 -2.31
C VAL A 140 -10.15 -1.09 -3.45
N VAL A 141 -9.98 -1.60 -4.66
CA VAL A 141 -10.61 -1.06 -5.86
C VAL A 141 -11.54 -2.11 -6.43
N ILE A 142 -12.83 -1.79 -6.56
CA ILE A 142 -13.79 -2.57 -7.31
C ILE A 142 -13.99 -1.88 -8.65
N SER A 143 -13.63 -2.52 -9.76
CA SER A 143 -13.72 -1.90 -11.08
C SER A 143 -14.24 -2.86 -12.14
N LYS A 144 -14.79 -2.29 -13.21
CA LYS A 144 -15.06 -3.05 -14.43
C LYS A 144 -13.75 -3.58 -15.02
N GLY A 145 -13.83 -4.69 -15.73
CA GLY A 145 -12.72 -5.21 -16.53
C GLY A 145 -12.46 -4.37 -17.78
N THR A 146 -11.32 -4.58 -18.43
CA THR A 146 -10.86 -3.81 -19.59
C THR A 146 -11.89 -3.72 -20.71
N LEU A 147 -12.55 -4.83 -21.04
CA LEU A 147 -13.57 -4.92 -22.09
C LEU A 147 -15.01 -4.92 -21.54
N ALA A 148 -15.17 -4.79 -20.22
CA ALA A 148 -16.47 -4.84 -19.59
C ALA A 148 -17.24 -3.52 -19.77
N ARG A 149 -18.56 -3.64 -19.82
CA ARG A 149 -19.50 -2.53 -19.67
C ARG A 149 -19.40 -1.96 -18.25
N MET A 150 -20.08 -0.84 -18.04
CA MET A 150 -20.24 -0.29 -16.69
C MET A 150 -20.80 -1.34 -15.74
N ILE A 151 -20.35 -1.27 -14.49
CA ILE A 151 -20.81 -2.12 -13.42
C ILE A 151 -21.80 -1.36 -12.53
N GLU A 152 -22.64 -2.12 -11.84
CA GLU A 152 -23.55 -1.60 -10.82
C GLU A 152 -23.16 -2.18 -9.46
N LEU A 153 -22.94 -1.28 -8.50
CA LEU A 153 -22.47 -1.60 -7.16
C LEU A 153 -23.50 -1.11 -6.15
N LYS A 154 -23.96 -1.98 -5.26
CA LYS A 154 -24.71 -1.58 -4.06
C LYS A 154 -23.72 -1.32 -2.94
N ILE A 155 -23.80 -0.14 -2.32
CA ILE A 155 -22.91 0.27 -1.23
C ILE A 155 -23.72 0.35 0.05
N ALA A 156 -23.22 -0.27 1.12
CA ALA A 156 -23.70 -0.12 2.48
C ALA A 156 -22.57 0.24 3.43
N ILE A 157 -22.88 1.01 4.47
CA ILE A 157 -21.96 1.37 5.55
C ILE A 157 -22.64 1.05 6.87
N GLN A 158 -21.98 0.30 7.75
CA GLN A 158 -22.57 -0.16 9.01
C GLN A 158 -23.91 -0.92 8.82
N GLY A 159 -24.02 -1.67 7.72
CA GLY A 159 -25.26 -2.37 7.34
C GLY A 159 -26.36 -1.47 6.77
N GLU A 160 -26.19 -0.15 6.77
CA GLU A 160 -27.16 0.80 6.21
C GLU A 160 -26.91 1.02 4.72
N PHE A 161 -27.96 0.93 3.91
CA PHE A 161 -27.88 1.22 2.48
C PHE A 161 -27.56 2.70 2.24
N VAL A 162 -26.55 2.95 1.39
CA VAL A 162 -26.10 4.30 1.04
C VAL A 162 -26.59 4.69 -0.35
N THR A 163 -26.18 3.92 -1.37
CA THR A 163 -26.52 4.18 -2.77
C THR A 163 -26.26 2.96 -3.64
N ASN A 164 -26.91 2.92 -4.79
CA ASN A 164 -26.40 2.17 -5.94
C ASN A 164 -25.50 3.10 -6.76
N LEU A 165 -24.32 2.62 -7.13
CA LEU A 165 -23.35 3.31 -7.96
C LEU A 165 -23.29 2.62 -9.32
N ARG A 166 -23.41 3.39 -10.39
CA ARG A 166 -23.22 2.94 -11.78
C ARG A 166 -22.06 3.69 -12.38
N GLY A 167 -21.05 2.97 -12.88
CA GLY A 167 -19.86 3.58 -13.47
C GLY A 167 -18.75 2.57 -13.72
N ASP A 168 -17.51 3.06 -13.75
CA ASP A 168 -16.33 2.22 -13.94
C ASP A 168 -15.92 1.49 -12.67
N GLY A 169 -16.31 2.00 -11.49
CA GLY A 169 -15.99 1.34 -10.22
C GLY A 169 -16.05 2.24 -8.99
N LEU A 170 -15.46 1.73 -7.91
CA LEU A 170 -15.33 2.37 -6.61
C LEU A 170 -13.96 2.07 -6.02
N ILE A 171 -13.33 3.09 -5.43
CA ILE A 171 -12.11 2.96 -4.64
C ILE A 171 -12.48 3.18 -3.17
N VAL A 172 -12.11 2.27 -2.29
CA VAL A 172 -12.10 2.50 -0.85
C VAL A 172 -10.65 2.63 -0.41
N SER A 173 -10.27 3.80 0.09
CA SER A 173 -8.88 4.14 0.34
C SER A 173 -8.62 4.62 1.77
N THR A 174 -7.43 4.32 2.26
CA THR A 174 -6.88 4.90 3.48
C THR A 174 -6.43 6.35 3.24
N PRO A 175 -6.07 7.10 4.29
CA PRO A 175 -5.45 8.41 4.11
C PRO A 175 -4.12 8.34 3.34
N THR A 176 -3.38 7.24 3.49
CA THR A 176 -2.13 7.01 2.75
C THR A 176 -2.40 6.76 1.25
N GLY A 177 -3.45 6.01 0.92
CA GLY A 177 -3.87 5.78 -0.47
C GLY A 177 -4.57 6.97 -1.12
N SER A 178 -4.96 8.00 -0.34
CA SER A 178 -5.64 9.19 -0.86
C SER A 178 -4.83 9.94 -1.93
N THR A 179 -3.50 9.83 -1.88
CA THR A 179 -2.56 10.40 -2.87
C THR A 179 -2.18 9.42 -4.00
N ALA A 180 -2.77 8.23 -4.03
CA ALA A 180 -2.55 7.20 -5.05
C ALA A 180 -3.71 7.19 -6.06
N TYR A 181 -4.35 6.05 -6.30
CA TYR A 181 -5.38 5.95 -7.34
C TYR A 181 -6.62 6.78 -7.02
N SER A 182 -6.97 6.91 -5.73
CA SER A 182 -8.06 7.77 -5.26
C SER A 182 -7.89 9.22 -5.74
N LEU A 183 -6.68 9.78 -5.72
CA LEU A 183 -6.42 11.14 -6.20
C LEU A 183 -6.76 11.29 -7.69
N SER A 184 -6.31 10.34 -8.50
CA SER A 184 -6.56 10.33 -9.95
C SER A 184 -8.05 10.20 -10.29
N ALA A 185 -8.83 9.55 -9.43
CA ALA A 185 -10.28 9.42 -9.56
C ALA A 185 -11.07 10.62 -9.00
N GLY A 186 -10.38 11.68 -8.53
CA GLY A 186 -11.01 12.89 -8.00
C GLY A 186 -11.32 12.85 -6.50
N GLY A 187 -10.73 11.90 -5.77
CA GLY A 187 -10.78 11.85 -4.32
C GLY A 187 -9.96 12.96 -3.65
N PRO A 188 -10.31 13.38 -2.43
CA PRO A 188 -9.56 14.37 -1.67
C PRO A 188 -8.20 13.83 -1.18
N ILE A 189 -7.23 14.72 -1.02
CA ILE A 189 -5.97 14.42 -0.33
C ILE A 189 -6.22 14.44 1.18
N LEU A 190 -5.83 13.38 1.87
CA LEU A 190 -5.92 13.26 3.32
C LEU A 190 -4.52 13.20 3.91
N ALA A 191 -4.30 13.93 5.01
CA ALA A 191 -3.07 13.79 5.77
C ALA A 191 -3.00 12.38 6.40
N PRO A 192 -1.83 11.71 6.42
CA PRO A 192 -1.72 10.32 6.89
C PRO A 192 -2.25 10.05 8.31
N ALA A 193 -2.20 11.06 9.18
CA ALA A 193 -2.65 10.95 10.57
C ALA A 193 -4.19 10.94 10.74
N VAL A 194 -4.96 11.37 9.75
CA VAL A 194 -6.43 11.44 9.83
C VAL A 194 -7.00 10.03 9.98
N GLN A 195 -7.86 9.80 10.97
CA GLN A 195 -8.48 8.49 11.19
C GLN A 195 -9.79 8.35 10.40
N SER A 196 -9.68 8.22 9.08
CA SER A 196 -10.83 8.10 8.17
C SER A 196 -10.57 7.18 6.99
N LEU A 197 -11.63 6.70 6.35
CA LEU A 197 -11.59 6.07 5.04
C LEU A 197 -12.28 6.97 4.01
N VAL A 198 -11.90 6.84 2.74
CA VAL A 198 -12.54 7.57 1.64
C VAL A 198 -13.07 6.61 0.58
N LEU A 199 -14.32 6.80 0.19
CA LEU A 199 -14.98 6.12 -0.91
C LEU A 199 -14.98 7.05 -2.12
N THR A 200 -14.22 6.73 -3.15
CA THR A 200 -14.07 7.54 -4.37
C THR A 200 -14.66 6.80 -5.57
N PRO A 201 -15.79 7.24 -6.14
CA PRO A 201 -16.36 6.66 -7.35
C PRO A 201 -15.43 6.85 -8.56
N ILE A 202 -15.37 5.85 -9.45
CA ILE A 202 -14.62 5.93 -10.72
C ILE A 202 -15.62 6.14 -11.86
N CYS A 203 -15.52 7.28 -12.55
CA CYS A 203 -16.38 7.67 -13.67
C CYS A 203 -17.88 7.36 -13.43
N PRO A 204 -18.50 7.87 -12.35
CA PRO A 204 -19.91 7.61 -12.06
C PRO A 204 -20.79 8.22 -13.16
N HIS A 205 -21.81 7.46 -13.60
CA HIS A 205 -22.76 7.94 -14.60
C HIS A 205 -23.71 9.01 -14.06
N THR A 206 -23.86 9.12 -12.73
CA THR A 206 -24.63 10.17 -12.08
C THR A 206 -23.70 11.30 -11.62
N LEU A 207 -23.97 12.52 -12.08
CA LEU A 207 -23.12 13.70 -11.82
C LEU A 207 -23.07 14.14 -10.34
N THR A 208 -23.99 13.62 -9.51
CA THR A 208 -24.11 13.97 -8.09
C THR A 208 -23.30 13.05 -7.18
N HIS A 209 -22.75 11.94 -7.67
CA HIS A 209 -21.83 11.12 -6.87
C HIS A 209 -20.54 11.92 -6.60
N ARG A 210 -20.19 12.01 -5.32
CA ARG A 210 -19.00 12.70 -4.81
C ARG A 210 -18.24 11.75 -3.89
N PRO A 211 -16.91 11.94 -3.73
CA PRO A 211 -16.17 11.19 -2.72
C PRO A 211 -16.81 11.35 -1.34
N LEU A 212 -16.92 10.24 -0.61
CA LEU A 212 -17.48 10.19 0.74
C LEU A 212 -16.39 9.82 1.73
N ILE A 213 -16.17 10.66 2.73
CA ILE A 213 -15.24 10.38 3.83
C ILE A 213 -16.05 9.83 5.01
N VAL A 214 -15.58 8.72 5.58
CA VAL A 214 -16.21 8.07 6.74
C VAL A 214 -15.18 7.85 7.86
N PRO A 215 -15.62 7.74 9.13
CA PRO A 215 -14.71 7.42 10.23
C PRO A 215 -13.97 6.09 10.04
N ALA A 216 -12.76 5.96 10.58
CA ALA A 216 -11.97 4.72 10.51
C ALA A 216 -12.67 3.47 11.09
N GLY A 217 -13.64 3.65 11.98
CA GLY A 217 -14.46 2.55 12.53
C GLY A 217 -15.58 2.07 11.60
N ALA A 218 -15.75 2.65 10.42
CA ALA A 218 -16.77 2.24 9.46
C ALA A 218 -16.46 0.86 8.86
N GLU A 219 -17.48 -0.02 8.87
CA GLU A 219 -17.49 -1.23 8.05
C GLU A 219 -18.24 -0.93 6.75
N ILE A 220 -17.59 -1.16 5.62
CA ILE A 220 -18.09 -0.86 4.28
C ILE A 220 -18.35 -2.19 3.57
N GLU A 221 -19.55 -2.32 3.01
CA GLU A 221 -19.94 -3.46 2.20
C GLU A 221 -20.25 -3.00 0.77
N VAL A 222 -19.65 -3.68 -0.22
CA VAL A 222 -19.86 -3.40 -1.64
C VAL A 222 -20.27 -4.68 -2.34
N THR A 223 -21.51 -4.74 -2.82
CA THR A 223 -22.04 -5.89 -3.56
C THR A 223 -22.12 -5.58 -5.05
N LEU A 224 -21.60 -6.46 -5.90
CA LEU A 224 -21.76 -6.35 -7.34
C LEU A 224 -23.19 -6.80 -7.74
N THR A 225 -23.98 -5.91 -8.31
CA THR A 225 -25.37 -6.20 -8.70
C THR A 225 -25.55 -6.36 -10.21
N SER A 226 -24.62 -5.87 -11.03
CA SER A 226 -24.63 -6.09 -12.48
C SER A 226 -24.34 -7.54 -12.85
N LYS A 227 -24.95 -8.00 -13.95
CA LYS A 227 -24.80 -9.38 -14.49
C LYS A 227 -23.61 -9.57 -15.41
N ASP A 228 -23.05 -8.48 -15.93
CA ASP A 228 -21.96 -8.54 -16.90
C ASP A 228 -20.69 -9.10 -16.25
N ASP A 229 -20.04 -10.02 -16.94
CA ASP A 229 -18.78 -10.61 -16.49
C ASP A 229 -17.61 -9.64 -16.65
N GLY A 230 -16.57 -9.87 -15.86
CA GLY A 230 -15.28 -9.19 -15.99
C GLY A 230 -15.03 -8.10 -14.95
N ALA A 231 -15.91 -7.90 -13.98
CA ALA A 231 -15.61 -7.06 -12.82
C ALA A 231 -14.47 -7.67 -11.98
N MET A 232 -13.65 -6.82 -11.37
CA MET A 232 -12.53 -7.24 -10.52
C MET A 232 -12.50 -6.43 -9.24
N ALA A 233 -12.11 -7.08 -8.15
CA ALA A 233 -11.64 -6.42 -6.94
C ALA A 233 -10.11 -6.51 -6.90
N THR A 234 -9.43 -5.38 -6.66
CA THR A 234 -7.97 -5.33 -6.53
C THR A 234 -7.56 -4.72 -5.20
N MET A 235 -6.40 -5.17 -4.71
CA MET A 235 -5.84 -4.87 -3.40
C MET A 235 -4.46 -4.24 -3.58
N ASP A 236 -4.33 -2.94 -3.31
CA ASP A 236 -3.14 -2.11 -3.61
C ASP A 236 -2.71 -2.15 -5.10
N GLY A 237 -3.62 -2.57 -6.00
CA GLY A 237 -3.28 -2.87 -7.40
C GLY A 237 -2.29 -4.03 -7.59
N GLN A 238 -2.02 -4.82 -6.54
CA GLN A 238 -1.05 -5.92 -6.58
C GLN A 238 -1.70 -7.30 -6.73
N VAL A 239 -2.85 -7.49 -6.08
CA VAL A 239 -3.62 -8.74 -6.12
C VAL A 239 -4.99 -8.41 -6.68
N GLY A 240 -5.44 -9.19 -7.66
CA GLY A 240 -6.75 -9.04 -8.28
C GLY A 240 -7.54 -10.35 -8.20
N VAL A 241 -8.83 -10.24 -7.91
CA VAL A 241 -9.79 -11.35 -7.94
C VAL A 241 -10.97 -10.97 -8.82
N ALA A 242 -11.37 -11.88 -9.69
CA ALA A 242 -12.58 -11.72 -10.49
C ALA A 242 -13.81 -11.87 -9.59
N ILE A 243 -14.75 -10.93 -9.72
CA ILE A 243 -16.00 -10.91 -8.95
C ILE A 243 -17.19 -11.04 -9.90
N SER A 244 -18.24 -11.69 -9.42
CA SER A 244 -19.47 -11.99 -10.16
C SER A 244 -20.69 -11.42 -9.43
N GLN A 245 -21.84 -11.39 -10.12
CA GLN A 245 -23.06 -10.87 -9.53
C GLN A 245 -23.38 -11.55 -8.19
N GLY A 246 -23.65 -10.74 -7.16
CA GLY A 246 -23.94 -11.20 -5.81
C GLY A 246 -22.70 -11.35 -4.92
N ASP A 247 -21.50 -11.35 -5.49
CA ASP A 247 -20.28 -11.29 -4.69
C ASP A 247 -20.23 -9.98 -3.89
N THR A 248 -19.76 -10.08 -2.65
CA THR A 248 -19.73 -8.98 -1.70
C THR A 248 -18.32 -8.78 -1.18
N ILE A 249 -17.87 -7.53 -1.21
CA ILE A 249 -16.56 -7.10 -0.71
C ILE A 249 -16.79 -6.35 0.59
N GLU A 250 -16.35 -6.94 1.69
CA GLU A 250 -16.31 -6.30 3.00
C GLU A 250 -14.97 -5.61 3.18
N ILE A 251 -14.99 -4.36 3.65
CA ILE A 251 -13.81 -3.51 3.82
C ILE A 251 -13.91 -2.78 5.15
N LYS A 252 -12.88 -2.89 5.97
CA LYS A 252 -12.76 -2.15 7.23
C LYS A 252 -11.31 -1.86 7.54
N VAL A 253 -11.05 -1.04 8.55
CA VAL A 253 -9.68 -0.85 9.06
C VAL A 253 -9.18 -2.17 9.65
N SER A 254 -7.93 -2.53 9.34
CA SER A 254 -7.25 -3.68 9.92
C SER A 254 -6.83 -3.40 11.36
N GLU A 255 -6.81 -4.46 12.17
CA GLU A 255 -6.13 -4.57 13.45
C GLU A 255 -4.61 -4.32 13.35
N HIS A 256 -4.03 -4.50 12.16
CA HIS A 256 -2.63 -4.28 11.87
C HIS A 256 -2.37 -2.89 11.27
N ARG A 257 -1.20 -2.33 11.55
CA ARG A 257 -0.74 -1.04 11.03
C ARG A 257 0.62 -1.19 10.37
N THR A 258 0.85 -0.41 9.32
CA THR A 258 2.20 -0.29 8.76
C THR A 258 2.99 0.70 9.60
N ARG A 259 4.21 0.35 10.01
CA ARG A 259 5.11 1.21 10.77
C ARG A 259 6.25 1.67 9.89
N LEU A 260 6.25 2.94 9.52
CA LEU A 260 7.32 3.54 8.73
C LEU A 260 8.32 4.20 9.67
N ILE A 261 9.60 3.89 9.50
CA ILE A 261 10.68 4.65 10.12
C ILE A 261 10.68 6.03 9.45
N ARG A 262 10.68 7.07 10.29
CA ARG A 262 10.74 8.47 9.91
C ARG A 262 11.81 9.22 10.69
N PHE A 263 12.36 10.25 10.09
CA PHE A 263 13.27 11.18 10.72
C PHE A 263 12.62 12.56 10.89
N PRO A 264 12.85 13.29 12.00
CA PRO A 264 12.14 14.54 12.33
C PRO A 264 12.27 15.64 11.26
N GLU A 265 13.31 15.59 10.44
CA GLU A 265 13.59 16.59 9.42
C GLU A 265 12.65 16.45 8.20
N THR A 266 12.06 15.28 7.97
CA THR A 266 11.22 15.03 6.81
C THR A 266 9.77 15.46 7.05
N ARG A 267 9.27 16.44 6.29
CA ARG A 267 7.90 16.94 6.44
C ARG A 267 6.98 16.42 5.33
N TYR A 268 5.85 15.82 5.69
CA TYR A 268 4.84 15.34 4.74
C TYR A 268 4.43 16.41 3.69
N TYR A 269 4.24 17.66 4.11
CA TYR A 269 3.84 18.73 3.19
C TYR A 269 4.92 19.15 2.21
N GLU A 270 6.20 18.92 2.50
CA GLU A 270 7.28 19.12 1.53
C GLU A 270 7.18 18.07 0.42
N VAL A 271 7.01 16.80 0.79
CA VAL A 271 6.78 15.70 -0.15
C VAL A 271 5.56 15.99 -1.01
N LEU A 272 4.46 16.44 -0.40
CA LEU A 272 3.22 16.78 -1.11
C LEU A 272 3.45 17.91 -2.14
N ARG A 273 4.15 18.99 -1.74
CA ARG A 273 4.46 20.11 -2.65
C ARG A 273 5.34 19.68 -3.81
N GLU A 274 6.42 18.96 -3.54
CA GLU A 274 7.34 18.45 -4.58
C GLU A 274 6.61 17.53 -5.57
N LYS A 275 5.71 16.68 -5.07
CA LYS A 275 4.94 15.74 -5.90
C LYS A 275 3.87 16.38 -6.75
N LEU A 276 3.13 17.34 -6.19
CA LEU A 276 2.01 17.98 -6.87
C LEU A 276 2.38 19.30 -7.54
N LYS A 277 3.67 19.69 -7.47
CA LYS A 277 4.18 20.98 -7.97
C LYS A 277 3.41 22.17 -7.43
N TRP A 278 3.02 22.10 -6.15
CA TRP A 278 2.31 23.18 -5.48
C TRP A 278 3.31 24.24 -5.02
N GLY A 279 3.30 25.40 -5.70
CA GLY A 279 4.19 26.52 -5.41
C GLY A 279 5.08 26.95 -6.57
N ASP A 280 5.04 26.26 -7.71
CA ASP A 280 5.76 26.64 -8.95
C ASP A 280 5.06 27.77 -9.74
N GLY A 281 4.26 28.61 -9.06
CA GLY A 281 3.43 29.67 -9.66
C GLY A 281 3.82 31.07 -9.21
#